data_AF-A0AAU8MKQ2-F1
#
_entry.id   AF-A0AAU8MKQ2-F1
#
_cell.length_a   1.000
_cell.length_b   1.000
_cell.length_c   1.000
_cell.angle_alpha   90.00
_cell.angle_beta   90.00
_cell.angle_gamma   90.00
#
_symmetry.space_group_name_H-M   'P 1'
#
loop_
_entity.id
_entity.type
_entity.pdbx_description
1 polymer ?
#
loop_
_entity_poly.entity_id
_entity_poly.type
_entity_poly.pdbx_seq_one_letter_code
_entity_poly.pdbx_strand_id
1 'polypeptide(L)'
;MQEKSQKLEKSNVEIKKQKADLEGKLKSSQEENKKLQEQVEHLSQEREKATSIAISSVENNVETLSETLKNQQIESSIAEGGQQKLKNELKDAGKKSEGMNKKTKADTKSIFSTSGSVKSKFSNTLSKLRGNDSLDKFLSDQNTKLKKSFPEFKGEHFCHNVLKETIQSLVYQNGYKFKSDKLLALLKENLVQSGRAIIETNVNKVVTEVGKKHSIKNGDFVKNCVNKLYFNEKDSEAIISSFTKFLAQGNDSNNDSVKKFVVQKLTEAQIKCFSDKVQQLASSIRDKFLSPDQGMCNQTQGGVNEYQLTDKAKKEYKLTLNSSMSHTTTSNIQELVR
;
A
#
# COMPACT_ATOMS: atom_id res chain seq x y z
N MET A 1 -27.62 -2.53 76.02
CA MET A 1 -27.62 -3.66 75.06
C MET A 1 -28.56 -3.44 73.87
N GLN A 2 -29.77 -2.88 74.08
CA GLN A 2 -30.77 -2.66 73.03
C GLN A 2 -30.30 -1.80 71.83
N GLU A 3 -29.57 -0.72 72.10
CA GLU A 3 -29.12 0.22 71.06
C GLU A 3 -28.03 -0.37 70.13
N LYS A 4 -27.14 -1.21 70.68
CA LYS A 4 -26.18 -1.99 69.88
C LYS A 4 -26.89 -2.99 68.98
N SER A 5 -27.94 -3.65 69.48
CA SER A 5 -28.73 -4.61 68.71
C SER A 5 -29.44 -3.94 67.52
N GLN A 6 -30.06 -2.77 67.72
CA GLN A 6 -30.72 -2.03 66.65
C GLN A 6 -29.75 -1.50 65.57
N LYS A 7 -28.54 -1.07 65.95
CA LYS A 7 -27.49 -0.70 64.97
C LYS A 7 -27.04 -1.90 64.14
N LEU A 8 -26.94 -3.07 64.76
CA LEU A 8 -26.54 -4.31 64.09
C LEU A 8 -27.63 -4.78 63.10
N GLU A 9 -28.90 -4.67 63.48
CA GLU A 9 -30.05 -4.95 62.62
C GLU A 9 -30.05 -4.09 61.35
N LYS A 10 -29.87 -2.76 61.52
CA LYS A 10 -29.81 -1.82 60.39
C LYS A 10 -28.62 -2.10 59.48
N SER A 11 -27.45 -2.37 60.05
CA SER A 11 -26.25 -2.74 59.28
C SER A 11 -26.47 -4.04 58.49
N ASN A 12 -27.15 -5.03 59.07
CA ASN A 12 -27.45 -6.29 58.39
C ASN A 12 -28.42 -6.11 57.20
N VAL A 13 -29.42 -5.24 57.34
CA VAL A 13 -30.34 -4.91 56.24
C VAL A 13 -29.59 -4.23 55.09
N GLU A 14 -28.70 -3.30 55.41
CA GLU A 14 -27.90 -2.58 54.41
C GLU A 14 -26.91 -3.50 53.68
N ILE A 15 -26.24 -4.39 54.41
CA ILE A 15 -25.36 -5.43 53.84
C ILE A 15 -26.14 -6.36 52.91
N LYS A 16 -27.36 -6.78 53.29
CA LYS A 16 -28.20 -7.62 52.42
C LYS A 16 -28.58 -6.89 51.13
N LYS A 17 -28.88 -5.60 51.20
CA LYS A 17 -29.20 -4.78 50.03
C LYS A 17 -28.00 -4.61 49.10
N GLN A 18 -26.82 -4.32 49.65
CA GLN A 18 -25.58 -4.21 48.87
C GLN A 18 -25.21 -5.55 48.22
N LYS A 19 -25.39 -6.67 48.92
CA LYS A 19 -25.16 -8.00 48.38
C LYS A 19 -26.05 -8.28 47.17
N ALA A 20 -27.35 -7.97 47.25
CA ALA A 20 -28.27 -8.17 46.14
C ALA A 20 -27.93 -7.30 44.92
N ASP A 21 -27.52 -6.05 45.14
CA ASP A 21 -27.08 -5.14 44.06
C ASP A 21 -25.81 -5.65 43.36
N LEU A 22 -24.83 -6.14 44.13
CA LEU A 22 -23.60 -6.72 43.59
C LEU A 22 -23.86 -8.03 42.83
N GLU A 23 -24.76 -8.90 43.32
CA GLU A 23 -25.16 -10.12 42.61
C GLU A 23 -25.86 -9.80 41.28
N GLY A 24 -26.70 -8.75 41.24
CA GLY A 24 -27.33 -8.27 40.01
C GLY A 24 -26.32 -7.77 38.99
N LYS A 25 -25.37 -6.93 39.43
CA LYS A 25 -24.27 -6.43 38.57
C LYS A 25 -23.39 -7.56 38.05
N LEU A 26 -23.07 -8.54 38.89
CA LEU A 26 -22.25 -9.69 38.49
C LEU A 26 -22.94 -10.50 37.38
N LYS A 27 -24.24 -10.78 37.51
CA LYS A 27 -25.01 -11.47 36.47
C LYS A 27 -25.05 -10.69 35.15
N SER A 28 -25.28 -9.38 35.22
CA SER A 28 -25.26 -8.51 34.03
C SER A 28 -23.91 -8.54 33.32
N SER A 29 -22.80 -8.41 34.06
CA SER A 29 -21.46 -8.48 33.46
C SER A 29 -21.11 -9.87 32.93
N GLN A 30 -21.61 -10.94 33.55
CA GLN A 30 -21.43 -12.30 33.03
C GLN A 30 -22.16 -12.49 31.69
N GLU A 31 -23.37 -11.96 31.55
CA GLU A 31 -24.13 -12.06 30.29
C GLU A 31 -23.49 -11.21 29.18
N GLU A 32 -23.00 -10.02 29.51
CA GLU A 32 -22.29 -9.16 28.55
C GLU A 32 -20.96 -9.79 28.09
N ASN A 33 -20.20 -10.39 29.01
CA ASN A 33 -18.98 -11.13 28.66
C ASN A 33 -19.28 -12.32 27.75
N LYS A 34 -20.39 -13.03 27.97
CA LYS A 34 -20.79 -14.13 27.10
C LYS A 34 -21.09 -13.64 25.66
N LYS A 35 -21.81 -12.52 25.52
CA LYS A 35 -22.07 -11.89 24.21
C LYS A 35 -20.80 -11.43 23.51
N LEU A 36 -19.86 -10.84 24.25
CA LEU A 36 -18.56 -10.43 23.72
C LEU A 36 -17.72 -11.65 23.29
N GLN A 37 -17.75 -12.73 24.06
CA GLN A 37 -17.04 -13.97 23.72
C GLN A 37 -17.58 -14.58 22.42
N GLU A 38 -18.91 -14.63 22.26
CA GLU A 38 -19.56 -15.08 21.02
C GLU A 38 -19.17 -14.19 19.81
N GLN A 39 -19.10 -12.86 19.98
CA GLN A 39 -18.64 -11.96 18.92
C GLN A 39 -17.17 -12.16 18.55
N VAL A 40 -16.29 -12.35 19.53
CA VAL A 40 -14.86 -12.60 19.30
C VAL A 40 -14.68 -13.92 18.53
N GLU A 41 -15.44 -14.96 18.88
CA GLU A 41 -15.38 -16.24 18.20
C GLU A 41 -15.87 -16.15 16.75
N HIS A 42 -16.97 -15.43 16.50
CA HIS A 42 -17.45 -15.15 15.14
C HIS A 42 -16.41 -14.40 14.29
N LEU A 43 -15.83 -13.31 14.83
CA LEU A 43 -14.81 -12.53 14.14
C LEU A 43 -13.53 -13.33 13.90
N SER A 44 -13.16 -14.22 14.82
CA SER A 44 -12.01 -15.11 14.66
C SER A 44 -12.23 -16.09 13.51
N GLN A 45 -13.40 -16.71 13.42
CA GLN A 45 -13.75 -17.62 12.33
C GLN A 45 -13.82 -16.90 10.98
N GLU A 46 -14.36 -15.68 10.94
CA GLU A 46 -14.41 -14.85 9.73
C GLU A 46 -12.99 -14.46 9.27
N ARG A 47 -12.11 -14.09 10.21
CA ARG A 47 -10.70 -13.81 9.92
C ARG A 47 -9.97 -15.04 9.40
N GLU A 48 -10.19 -16.21 10.00
CA GLU A 48 -9.56 -17.47 9.58
C GLU A 48 -9.96 -17.84 8.15
N LYS A 49 -11.27 -17.73 7.82
CA LYS A 49 -11.76 -17.91 6.45
C LYS A 49 -11.16 -16.90 5.46
N ALA A 50 -11.13 -15.62 5.82
CA ALA A 50 -10.53 -14.58 4.97
C ALA A 50 -9.02 -14.81 4.75
N THR A 51 -8.31 -15.25 5.80
CA THR A 51 -6.88 -15.56 5.75
C THR A 51 -6.62 -16.79 4.88
N SER A 52 -7.42 -17.85 5.02
CA SER A 52 -7.32 -19.05 4.18
C SER A 52 -7.54 -18.73 2.70
N ILE A 53 -8.55 -17.90 2.37
CA ILE A 53 -8.79 -17.44 0.99
C ILE A 53 -7.60 -16.62 0.46
N ALA A 54 -7.04 -15.75 1.29
CA ALA A 54 -5.87 -14.95 0.91
C ALA A 54 -4.62 -15.81 0.67
N ILE A 55 -4.36 -16.81 1.52
CA ILE A 55 -3.24 -17.74 1.37
C ILE A 55 -3.39 -18.53 0.07
N SER A 56 -4.55 -19.14 -0.18
CA SER A 56 -4.78 -19.88 -1.43
C SER A 56 -4.65 -18.98 -2.67
N SER A 57 -5.06 -17.72 -2.59
CA SER A 57 -4.86 -16.76 -3.68
C SER A 57 -3.38 -16.44 -3.90
N VAL A 58 -2.58 -16.32 -2.83
CA VAL A 58 -1.13 -16.08 -2.93
C VAL A 58 -0.40 -17.31 -3.47
N GLU A 59 -0.73 -18.51 -2.98
CA GLU A 59 -0.14 -19.76 -3.46
C GLU A 59 -0.37 -19.96 -4.96
N ASN A 60 -1.61 -19.77 -5.43
CA ASN A 60 -1.94 -19.86 -6.85
C ASN A 60 -1.17 -18.82 -7.69
N ASN A 61 -0.98 -17.60 -7.17
CA ASN A 61 -0.23 -16.54 -7.84
C ASN A 61 1.28 -16.84 -7.88
N VAL A 62 1.84 -17.45 -6.84
CA VAL A 62 3.25 -17.86 -6.80
C VAL A 62 3.51 -18.97 -7.82
N GLU A 63 2.60 -19.94 -7.93
CA GLU A 63 2.71 -21.02 -8.90
C GLU A 63 2.66 -20.51 -10.35
N THR A 64 1.73 -19.60 -10.66
CA THR A 64 1.65 -18.94 -11.98
C THR A 64 2.87 -18.07 -12.29
N LEU A 65 3.42 -17.36 -11.30
CA LEU A 65 4.65 -16.58 -11.48
C LEU A 65 5.86 -17.48 -11.75
N SER A 66 5.95 -18.63 -11.04
CA SER A 66 6.98 -19.64 -11.27
C SER A 66 6.95 -20.19 -12.70
N GLU A 67 5.76 -20.52 -13.22
CA GLU A 67 5.60 -20.99 -14.60
C GLU A 67 5.95 -19.90 -15.63
N THR A 68 5.54 -18.66 -15.37
CA THR A 68 5.85 -17.52 -16.25
C THR A 68 7.36 -17.28 -16.33
N LEU A 69 8.07 -17.42 -15.20
CA LEU A 69 9.52 -17.23 -15.14
C LEU A 69 10.28 -18.34 -15.88
N LYS A 70 9.81 -19.59 -15.81
CA LYS A 70 10.34 -20.69 -16.63
C LYS A 70 10.14 -20.43 -18.13
N ASN A 71 8.98 -19.93 -18.54
CA ASN A 71 8.68 -19.64 -19.94
C ASN A 71 9.54 -18.48 -20.49
N GLN A 72 9.75 -17.42 -19.70
CA GLN A 72 10.64 -16.32 -20.10
C GLN A 72 12.10 -16.76 -20.28
N GLN A 73 12.59 -17.68 -19.45
CA GLN A 73 13.95 -18.21 -19.56
C GLN A 73 14.14 -19.05 -20.84
N ILE A 74 13.09 -19.73 -21.31
CA ILE A 74 13.10 -20.46 -22.58
C ILE A 74 13.11 -19.49 -23.77
N GLU A 75 12.28 -18.43 -23.73
CA GLU A 75 12.21 -17.43 -24.80
C GLU A 75 13.52 -16.63 -24.96
N SER A 76 14.20 -16.26 -23.86
CA SER A 76 15.50 -15.58 -23.93
C SER A 76 16.57 -16.44 -24.60
N SER A 77 16.54 -17.75 -24.33
CA SER A 77 17.48 -18.72 -24.91
C SER A 77 17.28 -18.89 -26.43
N ILE A 78 16.03 -18.83 -26.89
CA ILE A 78 15.69 -18.91 -28.33
C ILE A 78 16.07 -17.62 -29.06
N ALA A 79 15.86 -16.46 -28.43
CA ALA A 79 16.20 -15.15 -29.00
C ALA A 79 17.72 -14.97 -29.22
N GLU A 80 18.55 -15.47 -28.30
CA GLU A 80 20.00 -15.45 -28.45
C GLU A 80 20.49 -16.32 -29.62
N GLY A 81 19.88 -17.50 -29.83
CA GLY A 81 20.17 -18.36 -30.98
C GLY A 81 19.80 -17.74 -32.34
N GLY A 82 18.70 -16.98 -32.39
CA GLY A 82 18.26 -16.28 -33.60
C GLY A 82 19.17 -15.11 -34.00
N GLN A 83 19.69 -14.37 -33.02
CA GLN A 83 20.62 -13.26 -33.29
C GLN A 83 21.99 -13.72 -33.81
N GLN A 84 22.47 -14.91 -33.41
CA GLN A 84 23.68 -15.50 -33.99
C GLN A 84 23.50 -15.89 -35.47
N LYS A 85 22.31 -16.35 -35.87
CA LYS A 85 22.02 -16.74 -37.25
C LYS A 85 21.99 -15.54 -38.21
N LEU A 86 21.36 -14.43 -37.78
CA LEU A 86 21.32 -13.17 -38.54
C LEU A 86 22.70 -12.50 -38.67
N LYS A 87 23.58 -12.64 -37.67
CA LYS A 87 24.96 -12.12 -37.73
C LYS A 87 25.83 -12.88 -38.73
N ASN A 88 25.53 -14.15 -39.01
CA ASN A 88 26.25 -14.95 -40.00
C ASN A 88 25.75 -14.67 -41.43
N GLU A 89 24.45 -14.46 -41.63
CA GLU A 89 23.89 -14.10 -42.96
C GLU A 89 24.31 -12.70 -43.44
N LEU A 90 24.46 -11.72 -42.53
CA LEU A 90 24.93 -10.37 -42.88
C LEU A 90 26.42 -10.32 -43.30
N LYS A 91 27.24 -11.31 -42.92
CA LYS A 91 28.64 -11.41 -43.36
C LYS A 91 28.78 -11.93 -44.79
N ASP A 92 27.82 -12.69 -45.30
CA ASP A 92 27.85 -13.23 -46.67
C ASP A 92 27.28 -12.25 -47.71
N ALA A 93 26.33 -11.39 -47.33
CA ALA A 93 25.77 -10.38 -48.23
C ALA A 93 26.74 -9.22 -48.56
N GLY A 94 27.76 -8.98 -47.73
CA GLY A 94 28.73 -7.89 -47.90
C GLY A 94 29.77 -8.09 -49.02
N LYS A 95 29.80 -9.24 -49.70
CA LYS A 95 30.79 -9.54 -50.75
C LYS A 95 30.35 -9.24 -52.19
N LYS A 96 29.15 -8.71 -52.42
CA LYS A 96 28.64 -8.37 -53.77
C LYS A 96 27.92 -7.03 -53.80
N SER A 97 28.66 -5.92 -53.82
CA SER A 97 28.18 -4.62 -54.29
C SER A 97 29.33 -3.60 -54.26
N GLU A 98 30.31 -3.77 -55.14
CA GLU A 98 31.31 -2.75 -55.40
C GLU A 98 31.16 -2.34 -56.87
N GLY A 99 30.59 -1.16 -57.11
CA GLY A 99 30.45 -0.60 -58.45
C GLY A 99 29.14 0.15 -58.67
N MET A 100 29.07 1.40 -58.21
CA MET A 100 28.68 2.55 -59.04
C MET A 100 28.70 3.82 -58.19
N ASN A 101 29.55 4.74 -58.59
CA ASN A 101 29.85 5.99 -57.91
C ASN A 101 29.55 7.11 -58.91
N LYS A 102 28.68 8.09 -58.58
CA LYS A 102 28.89 9.56 -58.76
C LYS A 102 27.60 10.42 -58.80
N LYS A 103 27.76 11.60 -58.17
CA LYS A 103 27.18 12.95 -58.46
C LYS A 103 25.75 13.20 -57.92
N THR A 104 25.35 14.34 -57.31
CA THR A 104 25.83 15.75 -57.35
C THR A 104 25.28 16.57 -56.14
N LYS A 105 25.92 17.70 -55.80
CA LYS A 105 25.56 18.76 -54.82
C LYS A 105 24.23 19.50 -55.10
N ALA A 106 23.58 20.07 -54.07
CA ALA A 106 23.19 21.50 -53.97
C ALA A 106 22.42 21.86 -52.67
N ASP A 107 22.71 23.05 -52.13
CA ASP A 107 22.11 23.74 -50.97
C ASP A 107 20.61 24.09 -51.13
N THR A 108 19.92 24.50 -50.04
CA THR A 108 19.38 25.88 -49.83
C THR A 108 18.28 25.98 -48.73
N LYS A 109 18.56 26.79 -47.68
CA LYS A 109 17.71 27.69 -46.83
C LYS A 109 16.49 27.18 -46.03
N SER A 110 16.49 27.42 -44.70
CA SER A 110 15.82 28.53 -43.95
C SER A 110 14.34 28.23 -43.66
N ILE A 111 13.83 28.28 -42.43
CA ILE A 111 13.56 29.50 -41.65
C ILE A 111 13.49 29.14 -40.15
N PHE A 112 14.19 29.93 -39.33
CA PHE A 112 14.09 29.96 -37.88
C PHE A 112 13.34 31.24 -37.46
N SER A 113 12.71 31.16 -36.29
CA SER A 113 12.41 32.25 -35.34
C SER A 113 11.03 32.91 -35.43
N THR A 114 10.29 32.89 -34.32
CA THR A 114 10.11 34.11 -33.51
C THR A 114 9.70 33.76 -32.08
N SER A 115 10.50 34.25 -31.14
CA SER A 115 10.19 34.31 -29.71
C SER A 115 9.30 35.51 -29.39
N GLY A 116 8.41 35.33 -28.41
CA GLY A 116 7.99 36.39 -27.51
C GLY A 116 6.53 36.82 -27.59
N SER A 117 5.78 36.63 -26.50
CA SER A 117 4.96 37.70 -25.92
C SER A 117 4.56 37.39 -24.47
N VAL A 118 4.20 38.46 -23.77
CA VAL A 118 4.19 38.66 -22.32
C VAL A 118 2.75 38.68 -21.80
N LYS A 119 2.53 38.06 -20.63
CA LYS A 119 1.43 38.23 -19.65
C LYS A 119 -0.03 38.09 -20.13
N SER A 120 -0.74 37.19 -19.44
CA SER A 120 -1.99 37.58 -18.76
C SER A 120 -1.99 37.02 -17.33
N LYS A 121 -1.78 37.92 -16.36
CA LYS A 121 -2.29 37.77 -15.01
C LYS A 121 -3.81 37.99 -15.07
N PHE A 122 -4.55 37.34 -14.18
CA PHE A 122 -6.02 37.35 -14.03
C PHE A 122 -6.82 36.22 -14.69
N SER A 123 -6.50 34.97 -14.34
CA SER A 123 -7.51 33.87 -14.26
C SER A 123 -7.15 32.74 -13.29
N ASN A 124 -6.07 32.87 -12.52
CA ASN A 124 -5.44 31.79 -11.72
C ASN A 124 -6.16 31.39 -10.42
N THR A 125 -7.38 31.84 -10.19
CA THR A 125 -8.08 31.59 -8.91
C THR A 125 -9.15 30.51 -9.01
N LEU A 126 -9.57 30.09 -10.21
CA LEU A 126 -10.59 29.03 -10.37
C LEU A 126 -10.11 27.79 -11.14
N SER A 127 -9.09 27.88 -11.99
CA SER A 127 -8.45 26.71 -12.61
C SER A 127 -7.69 25.83 -11.60
N LYS A 128 -7.40 26.34 -10.39
CA LYS A 128 -6.80 25.57 -9.29
C LYS A 128 -7.77 24.63 -8.58
N LEU A 129 -9.08 24.77 -8.76
CA LEU A 129 -10.09 23.92 -8.11
C LEU A 129 -10.45 22.67 -8.93
N ARG A 130 -10.08 22.64 -10.22
CA ARG A 130 -10.07 21.44 -11.06
C ARG A 130 -8.75 21.38 -11.82
N GLY A 131 -7.66 21.16 -11.08
CA GLY A 131 -6.40 20.81 -11.71
C GLY A 131 -6.58 19.49 -12.46
N ASN A 132 -6.75 19.57 -13.77
CA ASN A 132 -6.61 18.45 -14.71
C ASN A 132 -5.12 18.06 -14.80
N ASP A 133 -4.46 17.93 -13.64
CA ASP A 133 -3.12 17.40 -13.53
C ASP A 133 -3.21 15.91 -13.83
N SER A 134 -2.29 15.40 -14.64
CA SER A 134 -2.20 13.97 -14.91
C SER A 134 -2.07 13.19 -13.60
N LEU A 135 -2.58 11.95 -13.58
CA LEU A 135 -2.43 11.04 -12.45
C LEU A 135 -0.98 10.98 -11.96
N ASP A 136 -0.01 10.91 -12.88
CA ASP A 136 1.42 10.91 -12.61
C ASP A 136 1.89 12.16 -11.81
N LYS A 137 1.52 13.36 -12.29
CA LYS A 137 1.83 14.61 -11.58
C LYS A 137 1.15 14.65 -10.21
N PHE A 138 -0.10 14.23 -10.13
CA PHE A 138 -0.83 14.15 -8.87
C PHE A 138 -0.15 13.23 -7.86
N LEU A 139 0.29 12.03 -8.26
CA LEU A 139 0.99 11.09 -7.38
C LEU A 139 2.34 11.64 -6.92
N SER A 140 3.04 12.37 -7.80
CA SER A 140 4.27 13.09 -7.46
C SER A 140 4.04 14.20 -6.43
N ASP A 141 2.94 14.94 -6.56
CA ASP A 141 2.52 15.97 -5.60
C ASP A 141 2.14 15.34 -4.24
N GLN A 142 1.46 14.19 -4.24
CA GLN A 142 1.13 13.46 -3.00
C GLN A 142 2.38 12.95 -2.30
N ASN A 143 3.35 12.40 -3.03
CA ASN A 143 4.66 12.05 -2.47
C ASN A 143 5.35 13.25 -1.83
N THR A 144 5.32 14.41 -2.49
CA THR A 144 5.93 15.63 -1.97
C THR A 144 5.24 16.10 -0.69
N LYS A 145 3.92 15.97 -0.59
CA LYS A 145 3.18 16.25 0.65
C LYS A 145 3.52 15.26 1.76
N LEU A 146 3.62 13.97 1.43
CA LEU A 146 3.97 12.92 2.39
C LEU A 146 5.34 13.16 3.03
N LYS A 147 6.33 13.56 2.21
CA LYS A 147 7.70 13.89 2.65
C LYS A 147 7.78 14.98 3.71
N LYS A 148 6.79 15.88 3.80
CA LYS A 148 6.77 16.93 4.83
C LYS A 148 6.55 16.37 6.23
N SER A 149 5.81 15.27 6.33
CA SER A 149 5.52 14.61 7.61
C SER A 149 6.36 13.35 7.83
N PHE A 150 6.82 12.73 6.75
CA PHE A 150 7.64 11.53 6.78
C PHE A 150 8.81 11.67 5.79
N PRO A 151 9.90 12.34 6.20
CA PRO A 151 11.05 12.60 5.32
C PRO A 151 11.72 11.34 4.78
N GLU A 152 11.58 10.19 5.44
CA GLU A 152 12.14 8.89 5.03
C GLU A 152 11.56 8.36 3.73
N PHE A 153 10.37 8.81 3.33
CA PHE A 153 9.79 8.51 2.01
C PHE A 153 10.48 9.31 0.88
N LYS A 154 11.74 9.76 1.07
CA LYS A 154 12.47 10.63 0.12
C LYS A 154 12.83 9.94 -1.19
N GLY A 155 12.83 8.61 -1.25
CA GLY A 155 13.12 7.82 -2.45
C GLY A 155 11.87 7.47 -3.26
N GLU A 156 12.00 7.59 -4.57
CA GLU A 156 11.25 6.90 -5.63
C GLU A 156 9.74 6.75 -5.46
N HIS A 157 8.98 7.62 -6.14
CA HIS A 157 7.68 7.28 -6.69
C HIS A 157 6.73 6.47 -5.77
N PHE A 158 6.78 6.65 -4.43
CA PHE A 158 6.10 5.77 -3.46
C PHE A 158 4.62 5.57 -3.78
N CYS A 159 3.86 6.67 -3.95
CA CYS A 159 2.46 6.60 -4.37
C CYS A 159 2.26 5.93 -5.74
N HIS A 160 3.20 6.04 -6.68
CA HIS A 160 3.11 5.34 -7.98
C HIS A 160 3.36 3.84 -7.82
N ASN A 161 4.36 3.45 -7.03
CA ASN A 161 4.67 2.05 -6.77
C ASN A 161 3.49 1.38 -6.07
N VAL A 162 2.94 2.02 -5.04
CA VAL A 162 1.76 1.53 -4.33
C VAL A 162 0.56 1.41 -5.27
N LEU A 163 0.27 2.44 -6.08
CA LEU A 163 -0.82 2.34 -7.04
C LEU A 163 -0.58 1.22 -8.06
N LYS A 164 0.63 1.10 -8.59
CA LYS A 164 1.01 0.04 -9.52
C LYS A 164 0.79 -1.34 -8.93
N GLU A 165 1.29 -1.59 -7.72
CA GLU A 165 1.09 -2.84 -6.99
C GLU A 165 -0.40 -3.10 -6.76
N THR A 166 -1.15 -2.08 -6.31
CA THR A 166 -2.60 -2.22 -6.10
C THR A 166 -3.33 -2.60 -7.38
N ILE A 167 -3.03 -1.95 -8.52
CA ILE A 167 -3.67 -2.29 -9.79
C ILE A 167 -3.27 -3.69 -10.25
N GLN A 168 -2.02 -4.10 -10.06
CA GLN A 168 -1.57 -5.47 -10.36
C GLN A 168 -2.27 -6.52 -9.49
N SER A 169 -2.44 -6.28 -8.19
CA SER A 169 -3.18 -7.17 -7.28
C SER A 169 -4.69 -7.24 -7.56
N LEU A 170 -5.22 -6.23 -8.24
CA LEU A 170 -6.64 -6.14 -8.58
C LEU A 170 -6.98 -6.94 -9.85
N VAL A 171 -5.98 -7.31 -10.65
CA VAL A 171 -6.16 -8.17 -11.83
C VAL A 171 -6.53 -9.59 -11.41
N TYR A 172 -7.33 -10.26 -12.26
CA TYR A 172 -7.91 -11.61 -12.10
C TYR A 172 -9.30 -11.72 -11.44
N GLN A 173 -10.08 -10.63 -11.41
CA GLN A 173 -11.51 -10.71 -11.05
C GLN A 173 -12.40 -10.22 -12.19
N ASN A 174 -13.35 -11.06 -12.60
CA ASN A 174 -14.49 -10.72 -13.47
C ASN A 174 -14.15 -9.83 -14.69
N GLY A 175 -13.07 -10.12 -15.41
CA GLY A 175 -12.70 -9.38 -16.63
C GLY A 175 -12.24 -7.94 -16.37
N TYR A 176 -11.41 -7.73 -15.35
CA TYR A 176 -10.87 -6.42 -14.91
C TYR A 176 -11.94 -5.46 -14.36
N LYS A 177 -13.03 -6.01 -13.83
CA LYS A 177 -14.11 -5.26 -13.18
C LYS A 177 -13.94 -5.30 -11.66
N PHE A 178 -14.17 -4.19 -11.01
CA PHE A 178 -14.01 -4.05 -9.56
C PHE A 178 -14.91 -2.98 -8.97
N LYS A 179 -15.13 -3.07 -7.65
CA LYS A 179 -15.85 -2.05 -6.88
C LYS A 179 -14.89 -0.98 -6.37
N SER A 180 -15.33 0.27 -6.34
CA SER A 180 -14.57 1.41 -5.80
C SER A 180 -14.05 1.15 -4.37
N ASP A 181 -14.88 0.55 -3.51
CA ASP A 181 -14.51 0.26 -2.12
C ASP A 181 -13.44 -0.83 -2.01
N LYS A 182 -13.40 -1.76 -2.98
CA LYS A 182 -12.35 -2.77 -3.05
C LYS A 182 -11.01 -2.14 -3.42
N LEU A 183 -10.99 -1.23 -4.40
CA LEU A 183 -9.80 -0.44 -4.72
C LEU A 183 -9.34 0.37 -3.51
N LEU A 184 -10.27 1.00 -2.78
CA LEU A 184 -9.94 1.75 -1.58
C LEU A 184 -9.29 0.87 -0.49
N ALA A 185 -9.85 -0.31 -0.23
CA ALA A 185 -9.33 -1.24 0.76
C ALA A 185 -7.90 -1.68 0.40
N LEU A 186 -7.67 -2.08 -0.86
CA LEU A 186 -6.35 -2.49 -1.34
C LEU A 186 -5.33 -1.34 -1.30
N LEU A 187 -5.74 -0.12 -1.64
CA LEU A 187 -4.86 1.05 -1.53
C LEU A 187 -4.44 1.29 -0.08
N LYS A 188 -5.36 1.19 0.88
CA LYS A 188 -5.02 1.37 2.30
C LYS A 188 -4.04 0.30 2.78
N GLU A 189 -4.32 -0.95 2.44
CA GLU A 189 -3.48 -2.08 2.81
C GLU A 189 -2.06 -1.92 2.24
N ASN A 190 -1.93 -1.70 0.94
CA ASN A 190 -0.63 -1.55 0.28
C ASN A 190 0.11 -0.30 0.77
N LEU A 191 -0.58 0.82 1.01
CA LEU A 191 0.05 2.01 1.59
C LEU A 191 0.66 1.71 2.97
N VAL A 192 -0.08 1.04 3.85
CA VAL A 192 0.40 0.67 5.20
C VAL A 192 1.56 -0.33 5.11
N GLN A 193 1.44 -1.37 4.29
CA GLN A 193 2.46 -2.40 4.16
C GLN A 193 3.76 -1.84 3.57
N SER A 194 3.69 -1.15 2.44
CA SER A 194 4.86 -0.55 1.79
C SER A 194 5.46 0.57 2.65
N GLY A 195 4.63 1.33 3.38
CA GLY A 195 5.09 2.35 4.32
C GLY A 195 5.77 1.77 5.56
N ARG A 196 5.29 0.64 6.09
CA ARG A 196 5.87 -0.05 7.25
C ARG A 196 7.35 -0.40 7.00
N ALA A 197 7.69 -0.97 5.84
CA ALA A 197 9.07 -1.37 5.55
C ALA A 197 10.04 -0.16 5.55
N ILE A 198 9.60 0.97 4.99
CA ILE A 198 10.37 2.23 4.97
C ILE A 198 10.53 2.78 6.38
N ILE A 199 9.45 2.82 7.16
CA ILE A 199 9.43 3.28 8.54
C ILE A 199 10.36 2.42 9.42
N GLU A 200 10.22 1.09 9.36
CA GLU A 200 11.06 0.16 10.12
C GLU A 200 12.55 0.33 9.79
N THR A 201 12.88 0.53 8.51
CA THR A 201 14.26 0.80 8.08
C THR A 201 14.79 2.10 8.68
N ASN A 202 13.99 3.16 8.66
CA ASN A 202 14.36 4.47 9.23
C ASN A 202 14.50 4.42 10.77
N VAL A 203 13.57 3.78 11.46
CA VAL A 203 13.63 3.58 12.92
C VAL A 203 14.88 2.81 13.31
N ASN A 204 15.17 1.68 12.65
CA ASN A 204 16.37 0.89 12.93
C ASN A 204 17.66 1.71 12.73
N LYS A 205 17.69 2.54 11.67
CA LYS A 205 18.81 3.46 11.42
C LYS A 205 18.97 4.46 12.57
N VAL A 206 17.89 5.12 13.00
CA VAL A 206 17.93 6.09 14.10
C VAL A 206 18.38 5.44 15.41
N VAL A 207 17.78 4.31 15.80
CA VAL A 207 18.14 3.57 17.02
C VAL A 207 19.63 3.18 17.00
N THR A 208 20.13 2.70 15.86
CA THR A 208 21.54 2.32 15.70
C THR A 208 22.47 3.54 15.81
N GLU A 209 22.13 4.66 15.18
CA GLU A 209 22.93 5.88 15.24
C GLU A 209 22.99 6.49 16.64
N VAL A 210 21.86 6.55 17.34
CA VAL A 210 21.79 7.09 18.71
C VAL A 210 22.47 6.14 19.69
N GLY A 211 22.34 4.82 19.50
CA GLY A 211 22.90 3.80 20.38
C GLY A 211 24.43 3.70 20.31
N LYS A 212 25.05 4.25 19.26
CA LYS A 212 26.51 4.44 19.17
C LYS A 212 27.01 5.61 20.03
N LYS A 213 26.15 6.60 20.33
CA LYS A 213 26.52 7.85 21.01
C LYS A 213 26.13 7.88 22.48
N HIS A 214 25.10 7.13 22.86
CA HIS A 214 24.53 7.15 24.20
C HIS A 214 24.44 5.74 24.78
N SER A 215 24.55 5.62 26.11
CA SER A 215 24.23 4.36 26.79
C SER A 215 22.76 4.01 26.55
N ILE A 216 22.53 2.82 25.99
CA ILE A 216 21.21 2.34 25.55
C ILE A 216 20.27 2.13 26.76
N LYS A 217 20.82 2.00 27.97
CA LYS A 217 20.08 1.85 29.23
C LYS A 217 19.69 3.18 29.91
N ASN A 218 19.98 4.32 29.27
CA ASN A 218 19.60 5.64 29.78
C ASN A 218 18.31 6.13 29.11
N GLY A 219 17.40 6.78 29.85
CA GLY A 219 16.21 7.44 29.29
C GLY A 219 16.53 8.48 28.20
N ASP A 220 17.73 9.10 28.25
CA ASP A 220 18.19 10.02 27.22
C ASP A 220 18.33 9.37 25.83
N PHE A 221 18.60 8.06 25.78
CA PHE A 221 18.69 7.31 24.53
C PHE A 221 17.36 7.36 23.77
N VAL A 222 16.26 7.02 24.45
CA VAL A 222 14.92 7.04 23.84
C VAL A 222 14.49 8.46 23.51
N LYS A 223 14.78 9.43 24.39
CA LYS A 223 14.52 10.86 24.14
C LYS A 223 15.18 11.35 22.84
N ASN A 224 16.43 10.95 22.60
CA ASN A 224 17.14 11.31 21.37
C ASN A 224 16.57 10.60 20.13
N CYS A 225 16.12 9.35 20.26
CA CYS A 225 15.44 8.64 19.18
C CYS A 225 14.12 9.31 18.79
N VAL A 226 13.26 9.63 19.76
CA VAL A 226 11.95 10.26 19.47
C VAL A 226 12.11 11.66 18.86
N ASN A 227 13.12 12.42 19.31
CA ASN A 227 13.46 13.71 18.73
C ASN A 227 13.92 13.60 17.27
N LYS A 228 14.80 12.64 16.96
CA LYS A 228 15.27 12.40 15.58
C LYS A 228 14.16 11.93 14.63
N LEU A 229 13.14 11.26 15.17
CA LEU A 229 11.97 10.80 14.42
C LEU A 229 10.82 11.82 14.41
N TYR A 230 11.03 13.02 14.99
CA TYR A 230 10.06 14.12 15.00
C TYR A 230 8.70 13.75 15.60
N PHE A 231 8.69 12.91 16.65
CA PHE A 231 7.45 12.62 17.38
C PHE A 231 6.92 13.88 18.08
N ASN A 232 5.59 13.96 18.21
CA ASN A 232 4.98 14.96 19.07
C ASN A 232 5.24 14.64 20.56
N GLU A 233 4.97 15.60 21.43
CA GLU A 233 5.21 15.49 22.87
C GLU A 233 4.46 14.31 23.51
N LYS A 234 3.16 14.18 23.22
CA LYS A 234 2.31 13.13 23.79
C LYS A 234 2.78 11.72 23.45
N ASP A 235 3.11 11.47 22.17
CA ASP A 235 3.61 10.18 21.72
C ASP A 235 5.01 9.91 22.28
N SER A 236 5.86 10.95 22.34
CA SER A 236 7.20 10.85 22.95
C SER A 236 7.13 10.45 24.42
N GLU A 237 6.26 11.08 25.21
CA GLU A 237 6.03 10.76 26.62
C GLU A 237 5.55 9.32 26.81
N ALA A 238 4.61 8.86 25.97
CA ALA A 238 4.11 7.49 26.03
C ALA A 238 5.21 6.45 25.77
N ILE A 239 6.08 6.71 24.80
CA ILE A 239 7.22 5.84 24.46
C ILE A 239 8.25 5.84 25.61
N ILE A 240 8.62 7.02 26.13
CA ILE A 240 9.57 7.16 27.24
C ILE A 240 9.04 6.50 28.52
N SER A 241 7.75 6.68 28.83
CA SER A 241 7.09 6.02 29.97
C SER A 241 7.11 4.50 29.82
N SER A 242 6.80 3.99 28.62
CA SER A 242 6.85 2.56 28.32
C SER A 242 8.26 1.98 28.47
N PHE A 243 9.28 2.73 28.03
CA PHE A 243 10.67 2.36 28.20
C PHE A 243 11.10 2.35 29.67
N THR A 244 10.69 3.35 30.45
CA THR A 244 10.99 3.41 31.89
C THR A 244 10.40 2.21 32.64
N LYS A 245 9.17 1.82 32.30
CA LYS A 245 8.53 0.60 32.83
C LYS A 245 9.29 -0.66 32.43
N PHE A 246 9.73 -0.74 31.18
CA PHE A 246 10.53 -1.86 30.67
C PHE A 246 11.84 -2.04 31.46
N LEU A 247 12.55 -0.93 31.75
CA LEU A 247 13.76 -0.97 32.58
C LEU A 247 13.46 -1.36 34.03
N ALA A 248 12.40 -0.79 34.63
CA ALA A 248 12.01 -1.09 36.02
C ALA A 248 11.66 -2.56 36.26
N GLN A 249 11.27 -3.29 35.21
CA GLN A 249 10.97 -4.72 35.26
C GLN A 249 12.22 -5.62 35.13
N GLY A 250 13.43 -5.06 35.00
CA GLY A 250 14.66 -5.83 34.83
C GLY A 250 14.78 -6.49 33.44
N ASN A 251 14.01 -6.03 32.45
CA ASN A 251 14.04 -6.57 31.09
C ASN A 251 15.23 -6.07 30.25
N ASP A 252 16.22 -5.42 30.89
CA ASP A 252 17.40 -4.83 30.27
C ASP A 252 18.65 -5.74 30.37
N SER A 253 18.44 -7.03 30.63
CA SER A 253 19.51 -8.02 30.79
C SER A 253 20.48 -8.10 29.60
N ASN A 254 20.01 -7.77 28.39
CA ASN A 254 20.85 -7.64 27.19
C ASN A 254 20.50 -6.37 26.39
N ASN A 255 21.52 -5.66 25.92
CA ASN A 255 21.40 -4.50 25.04
C ASN A 255 20.59 -4.77 23.77
N ASP A 256 20.62 -5.99 23.22
CA ASP A 256 19.82 -6.33 22.05
C ASP A 256 18.32 -6.40 22.35
N SER A 257 17.95 -6.87 23.55
CA SER A 257 16.56 -6.84 24.03
C SER A 257 16.06 -5.41 24.16
N VAL A 258 16.90 -4.52 24.70
CA VAL A 258 16.58 -3.09 24.84
C VAL A 258 16.38 -2.44 23.48
N LYS A 259 17.29 -2.67 22.52
CA LYS A 259 17.16 -2.16 21.14
C LYS A 259 15.90 -2.67 20.47
N LYS A 260 15.62 -3.97 20.56
CA LYS A 260 14.43 -4.60 19.95
C LYS A 260 13.15 -3.99 20.49
N PHE A 261 13.06 -3.80 21.81
CA PHE A 261 11.92 -3.13 22.44
C PHE A 261 11.74 -1.69 21.94
N VAL A 262 12.83 -0.92 21.89
CA VAL A 262 12.80 0.48 21.46
C VAL A 262 12.39 0.60 19.99
N VAL A 263 12.99 -0.22 19.10
CA VAL A 263 12.60 -0.29 17.68
C VAL A 263 11.12 -0.62 17.54
N GLN A 264 10.64 -1.64 18.25
CA GLN A 264 9.24 -2.03 18.21
C GLN A 264 8.32 -0.87 18.59
N LYS A 265 8.57 -0.20 19.72
CA LYS A 265 7.71 0.88 20.22
C LYS A 265 7.73 2.12 19.33
N LEU A 266 8.91 2.49 18.81
CA LEU A 266 9.05 3.59 17.87
C LEU A 266 8.32 3.29 16.55
N THR A 267 8.50 2.09 16.00
CA THR A 267 7.81 1.64 14.77
C THR A 267 6.30 1.63 14.95
N GLU A 268 5.79 1.06 16.05
CA GLU A 268 4.35 1.02 16.35
C GLU A 268 3.75 2.43 16.37
N ALA A 269 4.41 3.37 17.05
CA ALA A 269 3.96 4.75 17.13
C ALA A 269 4.02 5.46 15.77
N GLN A 270 5.11 5.27 15.01
CA GLN A 270 5.27 5.95 13.71
C GLN A 270 4.29 5.42 12.66
N ILE A 271 4.02 4.11 12.64
CA ILE A 271 3.01 3.50 11.77
C ILE A 271 1.62 3.98 12.13
N LYS A 272 1.31 4.17 13.42
CA LYS A 272 0.04 4.74 13.85
C LYS A 272 -0.15 6.15 13.27
N CYS A 273 0.84 7.02 13.44
CA CYS A 273 0.82 8.37 12.86
C CYS A 273 0.67 8.35 11.32
N PHE A 274 1.32 7.39 10.65
CA PHE A 274 1.22 7.22 9.21
C PHE A 274 -0.16 6.73 8.77
N SER A 275 -0.74 5.75 9.47
CA SER A 275 -2.05 5.16 9.16
C SER A 275 -3.17 6.19 9.18
N ASP A 276 -3.12 7.17 10.07
CA ASP A 276 -4.09 8.27 10.10
C ASP A 276 -4.07 9.08 8.79
N LYS A 277 -2.90 9.21 8.15
CA LYS A 277 -2.76 9.89 6.85
C LYS A 277 -3.13 8.99 5.67
N VAL A 278 -2.96 7.67 5.81
CA VAL A 278 -3.28 6.70 4.76
C VAL A 278 -4.74 6.79 4.34
N GLN A 279 -5.67 6.98 5.28
CA GLN A 279 -7.10 7.07 4.95
C GLN A 279 -7.41 8.17 3.92
N GLN A 280 -6.84 9.37 4.10
CA GLN A 280 -7.03 10.50 3.21
C GLN A 280 -6.27 10.32 1.90
N LEU A 281 -5.03 9.81 1.98
CA LEU A 281 -4.19 9.55 0.81
C LEU A 281 -4.80 8.51 -0.12
N ALA A 282 -5.25 7.38 0.43
CA ALA A 282 -5.89 6.29 -0.32
C ALA A 282 -7.15 6.78 -1.04
N SER A 283 -8.02 7.51 -0.33
CA SER A 283 -9.23 8.09 -0.91
C SER A 283 -8.89 9.03 -2.06
N SER A 284 -7.90 9.92 -1.86
CA SER A 284 -7.50 10.90 -2.87
C SER A 284 -6.88 10.24 -4.12
N ILE A 285 -6.07 9.19 -3.95
CA ILE A 285 -5.50 8.40 -5.06
C ILE A 285 -6.61 7.68 -5.82
N ARG A 286 -7.53 7.01 -5.10
CA ARG A 286 -8.68 6.33 -5.71
C ARG A 286 -9.51 7.29 -6.54
N ASP A 287 -9.90 8.42 -5.97
CA ASP A 287 -10.78 9.38 -6.63
C ASP A 287 -10.12 9.96 -7.88
N LYS A 288 -8.80 10.24 -7.82
CA LYS A 288 -8.06 10.70 -9.00
C LYS A 288 -7.94 9.59 -10.05
N PHE A 289 -7.65 8.36 -9.65
CA PHE A 289 -7.52 7.23 -10.57
C PHE A 289 -8.83 6.90 -11.30
N LEU A 290 -9.95 6.93 -10.58
CA LEU A 290 -11.29 6.67 -11.13
C LEU A 290 -11.89 7.86 -11.90
N SER A 291 -11.25 9.03 -11.82
CA SER A 291 -11.78 10.23 -12.45
C SER A 291 -11.83 10.08 -13.98
N PRO A 292 -12.94 10.45 -14.63
CA PRO A 292 -13.10 10.29 -16.08
C PRO A 292 -12.01 10.98 -16.91
N ASP A 293 -11.45 12.09 -16.41
CA ASP A 293 -10.37 12.85 -17.04
C ASP A 293 -9.07 12.04 -17.19
N GLN A 294 -8.83 11.03 -16.35
CA GLN A 294 -7.65 10.18 -16.44
C GLN A 294 -7.77 9.09 -17.51
N GLY A 295 -8.99 8.68 -17.84
CA GLY A 295 -9.26 7.60 -18.79
C GLY A 295 -8.67 6.24 -18.38
N MET A 296 -8.41 6.02 -17.08
CA MET A 296 -7.90 4.74 -16.56
C MET A 296 -9.01 3.72 -16.33
N CYS A 297 -10.22 4.19 -16.03
CA CYS A 297 -11.37 3.35 -15.75
C CYS A 297 -12.64 3.88 -16.42
N ASN A 298 -13.53 2.96 -16.78
CA ASN A 298 -14.89 3.26 -17.19
C ASN A 298 -15.85 2.74 -16.12
N GLN A 299 -16.85 3.53 -15.75
CA GLN A 299 -17.94 3.05 -14.89
C GLN A 299 -18.83 2.10 -15.69
N THR A 300 -19.22 0.96 -15.12
CA THR A 300 -20.06 -0.03 -15.81
C THR A 300 -21.53 0.43 -15.83
N GLN A 301 -22.23 0.24 -16.95
CA GLN A 301 -23.67 0.50 -17.03
C GLN A 301 -24.42 -0.50 -16.14
N GLY A 302 -25.11 0.01 -15.10
CA GLY A 302 -25.97 -0.77 -14.21
C GLY A 302 -25.44 -1.01 -12.79
N GLY A 303 -24.15 -0.75 -12.52
CA GLY A 303 -23.54 -0.92 -11.20
C GLY A 303 -23.19 0.41 -10.54
N VAL A 304 -23.91 0.80 -9.49
CA VAL A 304 -23.46 1.88 -8.60
C VAL A 304 -22.12 1.44 -7.99
N ASN A 305 -21.05 2.20 -8.23
CA ASN A 305 -19.67 1.95 -7.76
C ASN A 305 -18.87 0.83 -8.43
N GLU A 306 -19.27 0.34 -9.59
CA GLU A 306 -18.49 -0.63 -10.37
C GLU A 306 -17.73 0.02 -11.52
N TYR A 307 -16.46 -0.38 -11.66
CA TYR A 307 -15.51 0.17 -12.61
C TYR A 307 -14.79 -0.95 -13.36
N GLN A 308 -14.36 -0.65 -14.58
CA GLN A 308 -13.55 -1.53 -15.41
C GLN A 308 -12.29 -0.80 -15.89
N LEU A 309 -11.14 -1.48 -15.84
CA LEU A 309 -9.89 -0.93 -16.39
C LEU A 309 -9.96 -0.77 -17.91
N THR A 310 -9.52 0.39 -18.40
CA THR A 310 -9.39 0.66 -19.84
C THR A 310 -8.13 0.00 -20.43
N ASP A 311 -8.06 -0.10 -21.75
CA ASP A 311 -6.85 -0.60 -22.42
C ASP A 311 -5.63 0.30 -22.20
N LYS A 312 -5.86 1.60 -21.94
CA LYS A 312 -4.81 2.52 -21.51
C LYS A 312 -4.19 2.05 -20.19
N ALA A 313 -5.02 1.82 -19.17
CA ALA A 313 -4.54 1.33 -17.88
C ALA A 313 -3.87 -0.05 -18.00
N LYS A 314 -4.43 -0.97 -18.79
CA LYS A 314 -3.81 -2.29 -19.00
C LYS A 314 -2.41 -2.19 -19.60
N LYS A 315 -2.21 -1.31 -20.59
CA LYS A 315 -0.88 -1.08 -21.18
C LYS A 315 0.08 -0.41 -20.19
N GLU A 316 -0.39 0.62 -19.49
CA GLU A 316 0.43 1.40 -18.55
C GLU A 316 0.93 0.56 -17.37
N TYR A 317 0.06 -0.27 -16.80
CA TYR A 317 0.40 -1.15 -15.69
C TYR A 317 0.94 -2.53 -16.11
N LYS A 318 1.20 -2.72 -17.41
CA LYS A 318 1.70 -3.96 -18.00
C LYS A 318 0.88 -5.19 -17.60
N LEU A 319 -0.44 -5.06 -17.67
CA LEU A 319 -1.40 -6.12 -17.42
C LEU A 319 -1.55 -6.97 -18.69
N THR A 320 -0.48 -7.65 -19.10
CA THR A 320 -0.51 -8.56 -20.25
C THR A 320 -1.41 -9.75 -19.94
N LEU A 321 -2.41 -9.99 -20.80
CA LEU A 321 -3.00 -11.32 -20.95
C LEU A 321 -1.92 -12.22 -21.55
N ASN A 322 -1.60 -13.33 -20.90
CA ASN A 322 -0.98 -14.44 -21.62
C ASN A 322 -1.94 -14.79 -22.76
N SER A 323 -1.56 -14.46 -24.00
CA SER A 323 -2.37 -14.55 -25.22
C SER A 323 -2.63 -15.99 -25.69
N SER A 324 -2.61 -16.97 -24.78
CA SER A 324 -2.75 -18.39 -25.14
C SER A 324 -4.13 -18.94 -24.78
N MET A 325 -5.21 -18.25 -25.13
CA MET A 325 -6.56 -18.84 -25.20
C MET A 325 -7.53 -17.97 -26.00
N SER A 326 -7.25 -17.77 -27.29
CA SER A 326 -8.18 -17.09 -28.18
C SER A 326 -8.30 -17.81 -29.52
N HIS A 327 -8.68 -19.09 -29.48
CA HIS A 327 -9.34 -19.75 -30.61
C HIS A 327 -10.31 -20.81 -30.08
N THR A 328 -11.58 -20.44 -29.90
CA THR A 328 -12.66 -21.42 -30.11
C THR A 328 -13.49 -20.89 -31.26
N THR A 329 -13.23 -21.47 -32.42
CA THR A 329 -13.88 -21.20 -33.70
C THR A 329 -15.39 -21.30 -33.52
N THR A 330 -16.08 -20.24 -33.90
CA THR A 330 -17.54 -20.23 -34.11
C THR A 330 -17.82 -21.16 -35.29
N SER A 331 -18.11 -22.43 -35.03
CA SER A 331 -18.66 -23.31 -36.07
C SER A 331 -20.12 -22.92 -36.28
N ASN A 332 -20.35 -22.19 -37.37
CA ASN A 332 -21.65 -22.07 -38.03
C ASN A 332 -22.26 -23.47 -38.19
N ILE A 333 -23.34 -23.75 -37.45
CA ILE A 333 -24.28 -24.79 -37.85
C ILE A 333 -25.37 -24.07 -38.65
N GLN A 334 -25.07 -23.83 -39.93
CA GLN A 334 -26.12 -23.71 -40.93
C GLN A 334 -26.46 -25.13 -41.40
N GLU A 335 -27.64 -25.55 -40.96
CA GLU A 335 -28.56 -26.49 -41.60
C GLU A 335 -28.31 -26.75 -43.10
N LEU A 336 -28.11 -28.02 -43.50
CA LEU A 336 -28.51 -28.52 -44.82
C LEU A 336 -28.70 -30.06 -44.87
N VAL A 337 -29.95 -30.47 -44.65
CA VAL A 337 -30.78 -31.39 -45.46
C VAL A 337 -30.13 -32.64 -46.08
N ARG A 338 -30.58 -33.83 -45.66
CA ARG A 338 -31.48 -34.70 -46.46
C ARG A 338 -32.09 -35.83 -45.65
#